data_AF-A0A442ED95-F1
#
_entry.id   AF-A0A442ED95-F1
#
_cell.length_a   1.000
_cell.length_b   1.000
_cell.length_c   1.000
_cell.angle_alpha   90.00
_cell.angle_beta   90.00
_cell.angle_gamma   90.00
#
_symmetry.space_group_name_H-M   'P 1'
#
loop_
_entity.id
_entity.type
_entity.pdbx_description
1 polymer ?
#
loop_
_entity_poly.entity_id
_entity_poly.type
_entity_poly.pdbx_seq_one_letter_code
_entity_poly.pdbx_strand_id
1 'polypeptide(L)' 'MMRTFTTRDGSIWMPSYLTSIDSNTCIGCCRCFKVCSRDVMHLHGVDDAGEIL' A
#
# COMPACT_ATOMS: atom_id res chain seq x y z
N MET A 1 24.66 -4.98 -3.10
CA MET A 1 24.75 -4.00 -4.21
C MET A 1 23.48 -3.18 -4.20
N MET A 2 23.55 -1.91 -3.80
CA MET A 2 22.38 -1.01 -3.80
C MET A 2 22.12 -0.55 -5.24
N ARG A 3 20.92 -0.82 -5.77
CA ARG A 3 20.51 -0.32 -7.08
C ARG A 3 20.06 1.13 -6.89
N THR A 4 20.78 2.06 -7.49
CA THR A 4 20.36 3.46 -7.54
C THR A 4 19.22 3.58 -8.53
N PHE A 5 18.03 3.96 -8.07
CA PHE A 5 16.92 4.28 -8.96
C PHE A 5 16.86 5.78 -9.19
N THR A 6 16.51 6.19 -10.41
CA THR A 6 16.41 7.59 -10.81
C THR A 6 15.06 7.86 -11.47
N THR A 7 14.52 9.07 -11.31
CA THR A 7 13.31 9.48 -12.03
C THR A 7 13.66 9.93 -13.46
N ARG A 8 12.64 10.25 -14.27
CA ARG A 8 12.82 10.63 -15.69
C ARG A 8 13.72 11.86 -15.88
N ASP A 9 13.80 12.76 -14.91
CA ASP A 9 14.64 13.97 -14.98
C ASP A 9 16.07 13.74 -14.46
N GLY A 10 16.41 12.53 -14.03
CA GLY A 10 17.73 12.18 -13.48
C GLY A 10 17.86 12.37 -11.96
N SER A 11 16.85 12.89 -11.27
CA SER A 11 16.83 12.97 -9.81
C SER A 11 16.81 11.57 -9.16
N ILE A 12 17.39 11.45 -7.97
CA ILE A 12 17.41 10.20 -7.21
C ILE A 12 15.98 9.84 -6.79
N TRP A 13 15.56 8.62 -7.09
CA TRP A 13 14.29 8.07 -6.62
C TRP A 13 14.54 7.06 -5.52
N MET A 14 14.03 7.35 -4.32
CA MET A 14 13.97 6.39 -3.22
C MET A 14 12.53 5.88 -3.11
N PRO A 15 12.25 4.62 -3.46
CA PRO A 15 10.91 4.07 -3.31
C PRO A 15 10.55 3.92 -1.83
N SER A 16 9.42 4.48 -1.45
CA SER A 16 8.78 4.21 -0.16
C SER A 16 7.79 3.08 -0.32
N TYR A 17 7.84 2.09 0.57
CA TYR A 17 6.92 0.97 0.59
C TYR A 17 6.03 1.02 1.81
N LEU A 18 4.75 0.72 1.62
CA LEU A 18 3.82 0.49 2.72
C LEU A 18 4.11 -0.90 3.29
N THR A 19 4.57 -0.98 4.53
CA THR A 19 4.90 -2.25 5.21
C THR A 19 3.72 -2.83 5.95
N SER A 20 2.83 -1.97 6.46
CA SER A 20 1.66 -2.33 7.24
C SER A 20 0.60 -1.23 7.16
N ILE A 21 -0.65 -1.60 7.42
CA ILE A 21 -1.77 -0.66 7.58
C ILE A 21 -2.23 -0.76 9.03
N ASP A 22 -2.36 0.39 9.69
CA ASP A 22 -2.99 0.44 11.00
C ASP A 22 -4.51 0.35 10.85
N SER A 23 -5.09 -0.70 11.42
CA SER A 23 -6.53 -0.97 11.35
C SER A 23 -7.36 0.08 12.07
N ASN A 24 -6.83 0.77 13.08
CA ASN A 24 -7.58 1.78 13.84
C ASN A 24 -7.80 3.07 13.04
N THR A 25 -6.89 3.38 12.13
CA THR A 25 -6.94 4.58 11.28
C THR A 25 -7.42 4.28 9.87
N CYS A 26 -7.47 3.01 9.48
CA CYS A 26 -7.98 2.58 8.19
C CYS A 26 -9.51 2.74 8.11
N ILE A 27 -9.98 3.45 7.07
CA ILE A 27 -11.41 3.71 6.83
C ILE A 27 -11.96 2.96 5.61
N GLY A 28 -11.20 2.01 5.05
CA GLY A 28 -11.67 1.23 3.89
C GLY A 28 -11.74 2.01 2.56
N CYS A 29 -10.97 3.07 2.37
CA CYS A 29 -11.03 3.92 1.16
C CYS A 29 -10.38 3.32 -0.10
N CYS A 30 -9.83 2.12 -0.04
CA CYS A 30 -9.21 1.38 -1.15
C CYS A 30 -8.02 2.07 -1.86
N ARG A 31 -7.46 3.17 -1.32
CA ARG A 31 -6.33 3.88 -1.95
C ARG A 31 -5.06 3.03 -1.98
N CYS A 32 -4.85 2.26 -0.91
CA CYS A 32 -3.74 1.33 -0.78
C CYS A 32 -3.83 0.21 -1.84
N PHE A 33 -4.99 -0.41 -2.02
CA PHE A 33 -5.25 -1.40 -3.06
C PHE A 33 -4.98 -0.85 -4.47
N LYS A 34 -5.55 0.32 -4.81
CA LYS A 34 -5.42 0.92 -6.15
C LYS A 34 -3.99 1.26 -6.56
N VAL A 35 -3.16 1.71 -5.61
CA VAL A 35 -1.76 2.10 -5.90
C VAL A 35 -0.81 0.91 -5.90
N CYS A 36 -1.26 -0.27 -5.45
CA CYS A 36 -0.43 -1.45 -5.34
C CYS A 36 -0.03 -1.98 -6.73
N SER A 37 1.22 -1.79 -7.13
CA SER A 37 1.75 -2.26 -8.42
C SER A 37 2.09 -3.76 -8.45
N ARG A 38 1.96 -4.44 -7.30
CA ARG A 38 2.41 -5.82 -7.10
C ARG A 38 1.29 -6.78 -6.72
N ASP A 39 0.04 -6.30 -6.71
CA ASP A 39 -1.14 -7.10 -6.37
C ASP A 39 -1.02 -7.86 -5.02
N VAL A 40 -0.29 -7.28 -4.06
CA VAL A 40 -0.08 -7.89 -2.73
C VAL A 40 -1.09 -7.44 -1.68
N MET A 41 -1.99 -6.52 -2.03
CA MET A 41 -3.02 -6.05 -1.12
C MET A 41 -4.36 -6.64 -1.55
N HIS A 42 -5.14 -7.10 -0.57
CA HIS A 42 -6.47 -7.63 -0.79
C HIS A 42 -7.49 -6.84 0.01
N LEU A 43 -8.68 -6.69 -0.56
CA LEU A 43 -9.84 -6.12 0.12
C LEU A 43 -10.61 -7.25 0.78
N HIS A 44 -11.07 -7.01 2.00
CA HIS A 44 -11.93 -7.93 2.74
C HIS A 44 -13.23 -7.23 3.13
N GLY A 45 -14.31 -8.00 3.16
CA GLY A 45 -15.56 -7.56 3.77
C GLY A 45 -15.40 -7.55 5.29
N VAL A 46 -16.03 -6.59 5.95
CA VAL A 46 -16.13 -6.54 7.40
C VAL A 46 -17.60 -6.57 7.75
N ASP A 47 -17.99 -7.43 8.68
CA ASP A 47 -19.38 -7.51 9.15
C ASP A 47 -19.70 -6.44 10.21
N ASP A 48 -20.95 -6.41 10.67
CA ASP A 48 -21.42 -5.44 11.68
C ASP A 48 -20.75 -5.64 13.06
N ALA A 49 -20.11 -6.80 13.30
CA ALA A 49 -19.35 -7.08 14.51
C ALA A 49 -17.88 -6.66 14.40
N GLY A 50 -17.42 -6.24 13.21
CA GLY A 50 -16.04 -5.87 12.95
C GLY A 50 -15.14 -7.03 12.55
N GLU A 51 -15.72 -8.21 12.26
CA GLU A 51 -14.97 -9.40 11.85
C GLU A 51 -14.68 -9.40 10.36
N ILE A 52 -13.49 -9.88 9.99
CA ILE A 52 -13.06 -10.01 8.60
C ILE A 52 -13.67 -11.27 7.99
N LEU A 53 -14.41 -11.11 6.90
CA LEU A 53 -15.05 -12.20 6.13
C LEU A 53 -14.09 -12.90 5.15
#